data_AF-A0A542N4I5-F1
#
_entry.id   AF-A0A542N4I5-F1
#
_cell.length_a   1.000
_cell.length_b   1.000
_cell.length_c   1.000
_cell.angle_alpha   90.00
_cell.angle_beta   90.00
_cell.angle_gamma   90.00
#
_symmetry.space_group_name_H-M   'P 1'
#
loop_
_entity.id
_entity.type
_entity.pdbx_description
1 polymer ?
#
loop_
_entity_poly.entity_id
_entity_poly.type
_entity_poly.pdbx_seq_one_letter_code
_entity_poly.pdbx_strand_id
1 'polypeptide(L)'
;MTKKLLAALAAVVLVAFGAAAPAHADAEPSLTASPTSITLGGSSELTLTGVDEGVQVNFAIAQPELPNNGGMLNPESATVADGQATVVFTPNAAATYVIEAFVQNSESPAVASVTIEVSAAMTPELTASPASLTLGGSSVLTLTGVEDGVEAIFSIAEPALPNNQGMLVPEVATVADGQARVTFTPNAVGTYAIEVFARNSEGPALATVTIAVSAATTPTQSPRPLPSVLPATGADETSGLALLGGGVLIAGLGLVLVAASVTRARRS
;
A
#
# COMPACT_ATOMS: atom_id res chain seq x y z
N MET A 1 -34.42 103.52 -21.23
CA MET A 1 -33.72 104.40 -20.26
C MET A 1 -33.47 103.59 -18.99
N THR A 2 -32.26 103.03 -18.85
CA THR A 2 -31.15 103.45 -17.93
C THR A 2 -31.18 102.58 -16.65
N LYS A 3 -30.46 101.45 -16.63
CA LYS A 3 -29.07 101.20 -16.16
C LYS A 3 -28.87 101.25 -14.62
N LYS A 4 -28.56 100.04 -14.10
CA LYS A 4 -27.47 99.65 -13.16
C LYS A 4 -27.49 100.10 -11.69
N LEU A 5 -27.50 99.10 -10.79
CA LEU A 5 -26.40 98.72 -9.87
C LEU A 5 -26.75 97.32 -9.28
N LEU A 6 -26.17 96.20 -9.71
CA LEU A 6 -24.94 95.53 -9.24
C LEU A 6 -24.73 95.47 -7.71
N ALA A 7 -24.96 94.28 -7.14
CA ALA A 7 -24.15 93.70 -6.07
C ALA A 7 -24.08 92.18 -6.29
N ALA A 8 -22.85 91.67 -6.40
CA ALA A 8 -22.51 90.29 -6.66
C ALA A 8 -22.22 89.55 -5.35
N LEU A 9 -22.63 88.29 -5.23
CA LEU A 9 -21.83 87.30 -4.51
C LEU A 9 -22.09 85.89 -5.08
N ALA A 10 -20.99 85.21 -5.37
CA ALA A 10 -20.90 83.96 -6.09
C ALA A 10 -21.51 82.77 -5.33
N ALA A 11 -22.33 81.96 -6.02
CA ALA A 11 -22.62 80.60 -5.60
C ALA A 11 -21.64 79.67 -6.33
N VAL A 12 -20.62 79.19 -5.61
CA VAL A 12 -19.80 78.06 -6.03
C VAL A 12 -20.69 76.83 -5.99
N VAL A 13 -21.03 76.28 -7.15
CA VAL A 13 -21.59 74.93 -7.27
C VAL A 13 -20.44 73.96 -7.01
N LEU A 14 -20.34 73.44 -5.80
CA LEU A 14 -19.49 72.30 -5.49
C LEU A 14 -20.21 71.05 -6.05
N VAL A 15 -19.91 70.69 -7.29
CA VAL A 15 -20.22 69.35 -7.81
C VAL A 15 -19.27 68.40 -7.09
N ALA A 16 -19.76 67.78 -6.02
CA ALA A 16 -19.11 66.60 -5.46
C ALA A 16 -19.26 65.48 -6.50
N PHE A 17 -18.23 65.30 -7.33
CA PHE A 17 -17.98 64.01 -7.96
C PHE A 17 -17.69 63.04 -6.81
N GLY A 18 -18.73 62.38 -6.32
CA GLY A 18 -18.56 61.15 -5.57
C GLY A 18 -17.84 60.19 -6.51
N ALA A 19 -16.58 59.91 -6.21
CA ALA A 19 -15.87 58.82 -6.85
C ALA A 19 -16.75 57.58 -6.71
N ALA A 20 -17.32 57.11 -7.82
CA ALA A 20 -17.85 55.76 -7.86
C ALA A 20 -16.67 54.87 -7.48
N ALA A 21 -16.80 54.18 -6.34
CA ALA A 21 -15.90 53.09 -6.00
C ALA A 21 -15.79 52.19 -7.24
N PRO A 22 -14.60 51.67 -7.56
CA PRO A 22 -14.48 50.74 -8.67
C PRO A 22 -15.53 49.65 -8.46
N ALA A 23 -16.36 49.41 -9.48
CA ALA A 23 -17.22 48.25 -9.52
C ALA A 23 -16.28 47.04 -9.43
N HIS A 24 -16.17 46.46 -8.23
CA HIS A 24 -15.67 45.11 -8.10
C HIS A 24 -16.62 44.28 -8.96
N ALA A 25 -16.08 43.61 -9.99
CA ALA A 25 -16.83 42.54 -10.62
C ALA A 25 -17.22 41.60 -9.47
N ASP A 26 -18.52 41.46 -9.20
CA ASP A 26 -19.05 40.44 -8.31
C ASP A 26 -18.55 39.10 -8.87
N ALA A 27 -17.43 38.62 -8.34
CA ALA A 27 -16.92 37.30 -8.66
C ALA A 27 -17.89 36.33 -7.98
N GLU A 28 -18.56 35.49 -8.77
CA GLU A 28 -19.45 34.49 -8.18
C GLU A 28 -18.66 33.61 -7.19
N PRO A 29 -19.22 33.33 -6.00
CA PRO A 29 -18.57 32.49 -5.01
C PRO A 29 -18.15 31.14 -5.61
N SER A 30 -16.93 30.70 -5.35
CA SER A 30 -16.44 29.40 -5.81
C SER A 30 -15.68 28.67 -4.72
N LEU A 31 -16.01 27.38 -4.55
CA LEU A 31 -15.41 26.50 -3.56
C LEU A 31 -14.58 25.44 -4.28
N THR A 32 -13.29 25.37 -3.95
CA THR A 32 -12.37 24.38 -4.49
C THR A 32 -11.81 23.50 -3.39
N ALA A 33 -11.45 22.27 -3.74
CA ALA A 33 -10.80 21.31 -2.85
C ALA A 33 -9.46 20.89 -3.45
N SER A 34 -8.42 20.83 -2.63
CA SER A 34 -7.10 20.39 -3.05
C SER A 34 -6.49 19.46 -1.99
N PRO A 35 -6.34 18.17 -2.28
CA PRO A 35 -6.82 17.45 -3.48
C PRO A 35 -8.33 17.14 -3.47
N THR A 36 -8.93 16.86 -4.64
CA THR A 36 -10.34 16.43 -4.78
C THR A 36 -10.56 14.93 -4.57
N SER A 37 -9.48 14.15 -4.45
CA SER A 37 -9.51 12.71 -4.20
C SER A 37 -8.48 12.37 -3.12
N ILE A 38 -8.91 11.68 -2.06
CA ILE A 38 -8.07 11.30 -0.91
C ILE A 38 -8.40 9.88 -0.44
N THR A 39 -7.48 9.26 0.28
CA THR A 39 -7.73 8.02 1.03
C THR A 39 -8.07 8.35 2.48
N LEU A 40 -8.75 7.43 3.18
CA LEU A 40 -8.93 7.54 4.64
C LEU A 40 -7.60 7.75 5.37
N GLY A 41 -7.57 8.74 6.27
CA GLY A 41 -6.36 9.23 6.93
C GLY A 41 -5.68 10.41 6.24
N GLY A 42 -6.05 10.70 4.99
CA GLY A 42 -5.69 11.94 4.28
C GLY A 42 -6.61 13.12 4.63
N SER A 43 -6.30 14.29 4.06
CA SER A 43 -7.09 15.51 4.23
C SER A 43 -7.14 16.30 2.94
N SER A 44 -8.17 17.13 2.78
CA SER A 44 -8.32 18.07 1.66
C SER A 44 -8.42 19.50 2.19
N GLU A 45 -7.67 20.42 1.60
CA GLU A 45 -7.83 21.85 1.87
C GLU A 45 -8.97 22.40 1.01
N LEU A 46 -9.92 23.07 1.64
CA LEU A 46 -11.04 23.73 0.98
C LEU A 46 -10.79 25.23 0.95
N THR A 47 -10.96 25.83 -0.22
CA THR A 47 -10.76 27.27 -0.42
C THR A 47 -12.00 27.86 -1.06
N LEU A 48 -12.65 28.78 -0.34
CA LEU A 48 -13.73 29.61 -0.88
C LEU A 48 -13.17 30.95 -1.34
N THR A 49 -13.58 31.40 -2.54
CA THR A 49 -13.30 32.72 -3.12
C THR A 49 -14.60 33.38 -3.58
N GLY A 50 -14.55 34.66 -3.97
CA GLY A 50 -15.73 35.38 -4.50
C GLY A 50 -16.72 35.83 -3.42
N VAL A 51 -16.23 36.00 -2.18
CA VAL A 51 -17.00 36.57 -1.07
C VAL A 51 -16.24 37.80 -0.54
N ASP A 52 -16.97 38.82 -0.07
CA ASP A 52 -16.39 40.05 0.45
C ASP A 52 -15.47 39.81 1.67
N GLU A 53 -14.44 40.65 1.81
CA GLU A 53 -13.48 40.59 2.91
C GLU A 53 -14.15 40.82 4.26
N GLY A 54 -13.74 40.04 5.28
CA GLY A 54 -14.28 40.12 6.64
C GLY A 54 -15.59 39.36 6.85
N VAL A 55 -16.19 38.79 5.81
CA VAL A 55 -17.40 37.96 5.92
C VAL A 55 -17.06 36.61 6.56
N GLN A 56 -17.88 36.16 7.52
CA GLN A 56 -17.76 34.82 8.10
C GLN A 56 -18.54 33.81 7.26
N VAL A 57 -17.92 32.67 6.99
CA VAL A 57 -18.46 31.57 6.19
C VAL A 57 -18.44 30.30 7.01
N ASN A 58 -19.56 29.56 7.01
CA ASN A 58 -19.69 28.24 7.59
C ASN A 58 -19.57 27.18 6.50
N PHE A 59 -18.88 26.08 6.80
CA PHE A 59 -18.77 24.94 5.91
C PHE A 59 -19.56 23.77 6.51
N ALA A 60 -20.27 23.04 5.68
CA ALA A 60 -21.00 21.86 6.11
C ALA A 60 -20.84 20.70 5.13
N ILE A 61 -20.80 19.50 5.68
CA ILE A 61 -20.83 18.27 4.90
C ILE A 61 -22.30 18.00 4.58
N ALA A 62 -22.69 18.19 3.33
CA ALA A 62 -24.06 18.02 2.86
C ALA A 62 -24.36 16.55 2.53
N GLN A 63 -23.37 15.80 2.04
CA GLN A 63 -23.48 14.37 1.74
C GLN A 63 -22.13 13.67 1.99
N PRO A 64 -22.14 12.35 2.23
CA PRO A 64 -23.31 11.54 2.59
C PRO A 64 -23.78 11.82 4.04
N GLU A 65 -25.04 11.48 4.35
CA GLU A 65 -25.49 11.44 5.74
C GLU A 65 -24.92 10.20 6.44
N LEU A 66 -23.84 10.39 7.18
CA LEU A 66 -23.17 9.36 7.98
C LEU A 66 -23.13 9.77 9.46
N PRO A 67 -22.93 8.81 10.39
CA PRO A 67 -22.65 9.14 11.78
C PRO A 67 -21.52 10.16 11.91
N ASN A 68 -21.70 11.18 12.74
CA ASN A 68 -20.76 12.29 12.91
C ASN A 68 -20.39 12.98 11.58
N ASN A 69 -21.35 13.11 10.66
CA ASN A 69 -21.20 13.75 9.35
C ASN A 69 -20.12 13.14 8.44
N GLY A 70 -19.64 11.91 8.72
CA GLY A 70 -18.61 11.22 7.92
C GLY A 70 -17.21 11.85 7.95
N GLY A 71 -16.99 12.91 8.73
CA GLY A 71 -15.69 13.57 8.80
C GLY A 71 -15.70 14.79 9.72
N MET A 72 -14.59 15.53 9.69
CA MET A 72 -14.38 16.75 10.47
C MET A 72 -13.97 17.89 9.54
N LEU A 73 -14.51 19.07 9.81
CA LEU A 73 -14.06 20.34 9.23
C LEU A 73 -13.31 21.10 10.32
N ASN A 74 -12.07 21.51 10.02
CA ASN A 74 -11.25 22.23 10.98
C ASN A 74 -10.58 23.46 10.33
N PRO A 75 -11.01 24.68 10.70
CA PRO A 75 -12.20 25.00 11.49
C PRO A 75 -13.51 24.70 10.71
N GLU A 76 -14.67 24.68 11.39
CA GLU A 76 -16.00 24.56 10.72
C GLU A 76 -16.46 25.88 10.08
N SER A 77 -15.82 26.99 10.45
CA SER A 77 -16.07 28.31 9.88
C SER A 77 -14.77 29.09 9.72
N ALA A 78 -14.72 29.95 8.71
CA ALA A 78 -13.58 30.81 8.44
C ALA A 78 -14.06 32.21 8.04
N THR A 79 -13.29 33.22 8.43
CA THR A 79 -13.50 34.60 7.97
C THR A 79 -12.71 34.81 6.69
N VAL A 80 -13.31 35.43 5.68
CA VAL A 80 -12.65 35.78 4.43
C VAL A 80 -11.54 36.82 4.72
N ALA A 81 -10.31 36.46 4.42
CA ALA A 81 -9.13 37.33 4.49
C ALA A 81 -8.34 37.19 3.19
N ASP A 82 -7.79 38.29 2.67
CA ASP A 82 -7.08 38.29 1.38
C ASP A 82 -7.90 37.67 0.22
N GLY A 83 -9.23 37.85 0.26
CA GLY A 83 -10.18 37.33 -0.72
C GLY A 83 -10.49 35.83 -0.63
N GLN A 84 -10.04 35.15 0.44
CA GLN A 84 -10.20 33.71 0.62
C GLN A 84 -10.66 33.31 2.03
N ALA A 85 -11.43 32.23 2.13
CA ALA A 85 -11.70 31.53 3.38
C ALA A 85 -11.29 30.06 3.23
N THR A 86 -10.46 29.57 4.16
CA THR A 86 -9.86 28.23 4.06
C THR A 86 -10.21 27.37 5.27
N VAL A 87 -10.58 26.11 5.02
CA VAL A 87 -10.78 25.09 6.05
C VAL A 87 -10.21 23.75 5.60
N VAL A 88 -9.90 22.85 6.54
CA VAL A 88 -9.43 21.51 6.23
C VAL A 88 -10.54 20.49 6.46
N PHE A 89 -10.80 19.65 5.47
CA PHE A 89 -11.66 18.49 5.59
C PHE A 89 -10.85 17.22 5.83
N THR A 90 -11.21 16.48 6.89
CA THR A 90 -10.64 15.16 7.22
C THR A 90 -11.76 14.13 7.32
N PRO A 91 -11.88 13.18 6.37
CA PRO A 91 -12.92 12.15 6.41
C PRO A 91 -12.61 11.06 7.43
N ASN A 92 -13.67 10.40 7.94
CA ASN A 92 -13.57 9.22 8.80
C ASN A 92 -14.17 7.95 8.18
N ALA A 93 -14.87 8.08 7.05
CA ALA A 93 -15.45 6.97 6.30
C ALA A 93 -15.26 7.15 4.78
N ALA A 94 -15.09 6.05 4.06
CA ALA A 94 -14.95 6.07 2.60
C ALA A 94 -16.31 6.36 1.96
N ALA A 95 -16.40 7.44 1.19
CA ALA A 95 -17.60 7.87 0.48
C ALA A 95 -17.28 9.02 -0.49
N THR A 96 -18.26 9.39 -1.31
CA THR A 96 -18.24 10.64 -2.07
C THR A 96 -18.89 11.75 -1.25
N TYR A 97 -18.09 12.73 -0.85
CA TYR A 97 -18.54 13.85 -0.02
C TYR A 97 -18.94 15.04 -0.88
N VAL A 98 -20.02 15.72 -0.47
CA VAL A 98 -20.38 17.05 -0.96
C VAL A 98 -20.24 18.01 0.20
N ILE A 99 -19.39 19.02 0.03
CA ILE A 99 -19.18 20.07 1.03
C ILE A 99 -19.74 21.37 0.48
N GLU A 100 -20.54 22.05 1.29
CA GLU A 100 -21.20 23.30 0.97
C GLU A 100 -20.68 24.43 1.85
N ALA A 101 -20.59 25.62 1.28
CA ALA A 101 -20.26 26.85 1.99
C ALA A 101 -21.47 27.76 2.11
N PHE A 102 -21.63 28.39 3.28
CA PHE A 102 -22.74 29.27 3.62
C PHE A 102 -22.18 30.57 4.20
N VAL A 103 -22.56 31.71 3.63
CA VAL A 103 -22.27 33.01 4.24
C VAL A 103 -23.14 33.17 5.49
N GLN A 104 -22.52 33.48 6.62
CA GLN A 104 -23.25 33.69 7.87
C GLN A 104 -24.26 34.84 7.71
N ASN A 105 -25.49 34.64 8.18
CA ASN A 105 -26.62 35.56 8.04
C ASN A 105 -27.22 35.68 6.62
N SER A 106 -26.82 34.84 5.67
CA SER A 106 -27.55 34.70 4.40
C SER A 106 -28.71 33.72 4.58
N GLU A 107 -29.88 34.08 4.08
CA GLU A 107 -30.97 33.12 3.91
C GLU A 107 -30.54 32.12 2.82
N SER A 108 -30.59 30.82 3.13
CA SER A 108 -30.31 29.69 2.23
C SER A 108 -30.72 29.99 0.77
N PRO A 109 -29.89 29.69 -0.26
CA PRO A 109 -29.06 28.48 -0.39
C PRO A 109 -27.56 28.62 -0.07
N ALA A 110 -26.84 27.50 -0.12
CA ALA A 110 -25.37 27.48 -0.14
C ALA A 110 -24.83 28.36 -1.27
N VAL A 111 -23.73 29.06 -1.02
CA VAL A 111 -23.11 29.95 -2.01
C VAL A 111 -22.19 29.20 -2.99
N ALA A 112 -21.64 28.07 -2.56
CA ALA A 112 -20.80 27.21 -3.39
C ALA A 112 -20.74 25.79 -2.81
N SER A 113 -20.40 24.81 -3.65
CA SER A 113 -20.25 23.41 -3.27
C SER A 113 -19.07 22.75 -3.98
N VAL A 114 -18.46 21.75 -3.35
CA VAL A 114 -17.39 20.93 -3.94
C VAL A 114 -17.61 19.45 -3.63
N THR A 115 -17.21 18.59 -4.57
CA THR A 115 -17.24 17.13 -4.39
C THR A 115 -15.83 16.61 -4.12
N ILE A 116 -15.70 15.73 -3.12
CA ILE A 116 -14.45 15.07 -2.75
C ILE A 116 -14.68 13.57 -2.70
N GLU A 117 -13.86 12.83 -3.44
CA GLU A 117 -13.88 11.37 -3.42
C GLU A 117 -12.95 10.84 -2.33
N VAL A 118 -13.50 10.05 -1.40
CA VAL A 118 -12.75 9.44 -0.32
C VAL A 118 -12.79 7.92 -0.49
N SER A 119 -11.65 7.34 -0.80
CA SER A 119 -11.48 5.88 -0.87
C SER A 119 -11.06 5.31 0.48
N ALA A 120 -11.34 4.02 0.69
CA ALA A 120 -10.88 3.32 1.89
C ALA A 120 -9.35 3.35 1.97
N ALA A 121 -8.81 3.37 3.19
CA ALA A 121 -7.37 3.18 3.38
C ALA A 121 -6.98 1.81 2.84
N MET A 122 -5.96 1.77 2.00
CA MET A 122 -5.41 0.52 1.49
C MET A 122 -4.46 -0.06 2.55
N THR A 123 -4.78 -1.25 3.04
CA THR A 123 -3.92 -2.00 3.96
C THR A 123 -3.31 -3.18 3.21
N PRO A 124 -2.01 -3.12 2.85
CA PRO A 124 -1.38 -4.19 2.10
C PRO A 124 -1.43 -5.50 2.88
N GLU A 125 -1.84 -6.58 2.20
CA GLU A 125 -1.88 -7.92 2.77
C GLU A 125 -1.25 -8.90 1.79
N LEU A 126 -0.36 -9.76 2.30
CA LEU A 126 0.29 -10.81 1.51
C LEU A 126 -0.13 -12.17 2.04
N THR A 127 -0.75 -12.97 1.16
CA THR A 127 -1.21 -14.33 1.49
C THR A 127 -0.49 -15.36 0.65
N ALA A 128 -0.37 -16.58 1.17
CA ALA A 128 0.24 -17.72 0.50
C ALA A 128 -0.73 -18.90 0.46
N SER A 129 -0.96 -19.47 -0.72
CA SER A 129 -1.83 -20.63 -0.92
C SER A 129 -1.17 -21.70 -1.76
N PRO A 130 -0.79 -22.85 -1.17
CA PRO A 130 -0.84 -23.17 0.27
C PRO A 130 0.27 -22.48 1.09
N ALA A 131 0.02 -22.24 2.38
CA ALA A 131 1.02 -21.69 3.33
C ALA A 131 2.01 -22.74 3.89
N SER A 132 1.74 -24.02 3.63
CA SER A 132 2.62 -25.13 3.99
C SER A 132 2.86 -26.01 2.77
N LEU A 133 4.12 -26.36 2.53
CA LEU A 133 4.57 -27.13 1.38
C LEU A 133 5.35 -28.37 1.81
N THR A 134 5.36 -29.34 0.92
CA THR A 134 6.43 -30.35 0.86
C THR A 134 7.42 -29.96 -0.22
N LEU A 135 8.68 -30.33 -0.07
CA LEU A 135 9.72 -30.05 -1.05
C LEU A 135 9.31 -30.58 -2.43
N GLY A 136 9.37 -29.72 -3.46
CA GLY A 136 8.86 -30.00 -4.81
C GLY A 136 7.45 -29.45 -5.09
N GLY A 137 6.72 -28.97 -4.08
CA GLY A 137 5.49 -28.20 -4.24
C GLY A 137 5.74 -26.72 -4.53
N SER A 138 4.67 -25.96 -4.78
CA SER A 138 4.71 -24.51 -5.01
C SER A 138 3.53 -23.83 -4.32
N SER A 139 3.68 -22.54 -3.99
CA SER A 139 2.64 -21.69 -3.42
C SER A 139 2.37 -20.48 -4.30
N VAL A 140 1.10 -20.09 -4.41
CA VAL A 140 0.73 -18.82 -5.03
C VAL A 140 0.66 -17.76 -3.95
N LEU A 141 1.48 -16.73 -4.11
CA LEU A 141 1.47 -15.51 -3.31
C LEU A 141 0.49 -14.53 -3.92
N THR A 142 -0.38 -13.95 -3.11
CA THR A 142 -1.32 -12.90 -3.54
C THR A 142 -1.16 -11.69 -2.65
N LEU A 143 -0.74 -10.57 -3.24
CA LEU A 143 -0.73 -9.25 -2.63
C LEU A 143 -2.06 -8.56 -2.94
N THR A 144 -2.72 -8.03 -1.92
CA THR A 144 -3.94 -7.22 -1.99
C THR A 144 -3.78 -5.93 -1.19
N GLY A 145 -4.72 -4.99 -1.33
CA GLY A 145 -4.72 -3.76 -0.53
C GLY A 145 -3.59 -2.81 -0.92
N VAL A 146 -3.27 -2.77 -2.22
CA VAL A 146 -2.33 -1.86 -2.87
C VAL A 146 -3.00 -1.29 -4.12
N GLU A 147 -2.68 -0.05 -4.49
CA GLU A 147 -3.26 0.62 -5.64
C GLU A 147 -2.90 -0.07 -6.97
N ASP A 148 -3.82 -0.05 -7.93
CA ASP A 148 -3.58 -0.58 -9.27
C ASP A 148 -2.44 0.17 -9.98
N GLY A 149 -1.66 -0.55 -10.77
CA GLY A 149 -0.48 -0.01 -11.46
C GLY A 149 0.80 0.03 -10.62
N VAL A 150 0.72 -0.18 -9.30
CA VAL A 150 1.93 -0.31 -8.46
C VAL A 150 2.72 -1.56 -8.88
N GLU A 151 4.01 -1.40 -9.11
CA GLU A 151 4.92 -2.52 -9.32
C GLU A 151 5.40 -3.05 -7.96
N ALA A 152 4.97 -4.25 -7.60
CA ALA A 152 5.33 -4.93 -6.37
C ALA A 152 6.52 -5.88 -6.61
N ILE A 153 7.59 -5.72 -5.81
CA ILE A 153 8.79 -6.55 -5.83
C ILE A 153 8.69 -7.54 -4.67
N PHE A 154 8.68 -8.83 -4.98
CA PHE A 154 8.65 -9.91 -4.00
C PHE A 154 10.07 -10.37 -3.72
N SER A 155 10.43 -10.51 -2.45
CA SER A 155 11.76 -10.93 -2.01
C SER A 155 11.66 -11.96 -0.90
N ILE A 156 12.63 -12.85 -0.81
CA ILE A 156 12.78 -13.78 0.30
C ILE A 156 13.64 -13.08 1.36
N ALA A 157 13.09 -12.90 2.57
CA ALA A 157 13.74 -12.15 3.64
C ALA A 157 14.98 -12.86 4.21
N GLU A 158 15.94 -12.07 4.69
CA GLU A 158 17.16 -12.55 5.32
C GLU A 158 17.03 -12.82 6.84
N PRO A 159 17.85 -13.71 7.44
CA PRO A 159 18.84 -14.55 6.78
C PRO A 159 18.14 -15.75 6.17
N ALA A 160 18.04 -15.76 4.84
CA ALA A 160 17.73 -16.98 4.14
C ALA A 160 18.80 -17.99 4.57
N LEU A 161 18.40 -19.24 4.79
CA LEU A 161 19.32 -20.38 4.80
C LEU A 161 20.41 -20.14 3.73
N PRO A 162 21.67 -20.53 3.96
CA PRO A 162 22.88 -19.97 3.33
C PRO A 162 22.96 -19.85 1.79
N ASN A 163 21.91 -20.23 1.04
CA ASN A 163 21.86 -20.33 -0.40
C ASN A 163 20.55 -19.78 -1.02
N ASN A 164 19.83 -18.84 -0.41
CA ASN A 164 18.59 -18.20 -0.91
C ASN A 164 17.65 -19.20 -1.62
N GLN A 165 17.09 -20.11 -0.82
CA GLN A 165 16.65 -21.44 -1.26
C GLN A 165 15.25 -21.49 -1.89
N GLY A 166 14.81 -20.45 -2.58
CA GLY A 166 13.51 -20.43 -3.23
C GLY A 166 13.52 -19.62 -4.52
N MET A 167 12.57 -19.90 -5.40
CA MET A 167 12.39 -19.19 -6.66
C MET A 167 11.04 -18.48 -6.65
N LEU A 168 11.03 -17.20 -7.00
CA LEU A 168 9.84 -16.37 -7.18
C LEU A 168 9.65 -16.11 -8.67
N VAL A 169 8.47 -16.44 -9.21
CA VAL A 169 8.15 -16.25 -10.63
C VAL A 169 6.76 -15.64 -10.80
N PRO A 170 6.65 -14.43 -11.36
CA PRO A 170 7.73 -13.45 -11.55
C PRO A 170 8.24 -12.88 -10.21
N GLU A 171 9.42 -12.29 -10.16
CA GLU A 171 9.89 -11.57 -8.96
C GLU A 171 9.17 -10.21 -8.78
N VAL A 172 8.82 -9.57 -9.91
CA VAL A 172 8.08 -8.32 -9.94
C VAL A 172 6.72 -8.56 -10.58
N ALA A 173 5.66 -8.11 -9.92
CA ALA A 173 4.30 -8.17 -10.45
C ALA A 173 3.62 -6.81 -10.30
N THR A 174 2.96 -6.36 -11.36
CA THR A 174 2.11 -5.17 -11.33
C THR A 174 0.77 -5.52 -10.68
N VAL A 175 0.31 -4.67 -9.77
CA VAL A 175 -1.03 -4.77 -9.19
C VAL A 175 -2.05 -4.42 -10.27
N ALA A 176 -2.96 -5.35 -10.54
CA ALA A 176 -4.07 -5.17 -11.46
C ALA A 176 -5.33 -5.79 -10.87
N ASP A 177 -6.48 -5.13 -11.03
CA ASP A 177 -7.74 -5.53 -10.44
C ASP A 177 -7.64 -5.72 -8.90
N GLY A 178 -6.81 -4.88 -8.26
CA GLY A 178 -6.53 -4.90 -6.82
C GLY A 178 -5.63 -6.04 -6.33
N GLN A 179 -4.98 -6.79 -7.23
CA GLN A 179 -4.12 -7.92 -6.88
C GLN A 179 -2.81 -7.98 -7.67
N ALA A 180 -1.74 -8.43 -7.01
CA ALA A 180 -0.53 -8.92 -7.68
C ALA A 180 -0.24 -10.37 -7.25
N ARG A 181 0.17 -11.21 -8.20
CA ARG A 181 0.39 -12.65 -7.96
C ARG A 181 1.77 -13.11 -8.38
N VAL A 182 2.39 -13.91 -7.52
CA VAL A 182 3.71 -14.52 -7.75
C VAL A 182 3.67 -15.98 -7.32
N THR A 183 4.35 -16.86 -8.06
CA THR A 183 4.54 -18.24 -7.64
C THR A 183 5.86 -18.39 -6.89
N PHE A 184 5.79 -18.95 -5.69
CA PHE A 184 6.94 -19.34 -4.89
C PHE A 184 7.17 -20.85 -4.98
N THR A 185 8.41 -21.24 -5.29
CA THR A 185 8.85 -22.64 -5.30
C THR A 185 10.08 -22.80 -4.39
N PRO A 186 9.97 -23.51 -3.26
CA PRO A 186 11.11 -23.78 -2.40
C PRO A 186 12.03 -24.85 -2.98
N ASN A 187 13.33 -24.69 -2.76
CA ASN A 187 14.38 -25.63 -3.12
C ASN A 187 15.04 -26.30 -1.90
N ALA A 188 14.62 -25.94 -0.68
CA ALA A 188 14.97 -26.66 0.54
C ALA A 188 13.87 -26.65 1.60
N VAL A 189 14.02 -27.55 2.59
CA VAL A 189 13.18 -27.58 3.78
C VAL A 189 13.53 -26.43 4.72
N GLY A 190 12.54 -25.91 5.42
CA GLY A 190 12.71 -24.77 6.32
C GLY A 190 11.52 -23.83 6.32
N THR A 191 11.70 -22.69 6.97
CA THR A 191 10.71 -21.63 7.06
C THR A 191 11.18 -20.45 6.21
N TYR A 192 10.35 -20.01 5.28
CA TYR A 192 10.62 -18.89 4.39
C TYR A 192 9.76 -17.70 4.80
N ALA A 193 10.37 -16.55 5.04
CA ALA A 193 9.66 -15.29 5.10
C ALA A 193 9.77 -14.63 3.72
N ILE A 194 8.63 -14.21 3.16
CA ILE A 194 8.55 -13.53 1.88
C ILE A 194 7.98 -12.14 2.15
N GLU A 195 8.71 -11.14 1.71
CA GLU A 195 8.39 -9.74 1.86
C GLU A 195 8.06 -9.15 0.50
N VAL A 196 7.24 -8.10 0.50
CA VAL A 196 6.88 -7.39 -0.72
C VAL A 196 7.07 -5.89 -0.55
N PHE A 197 7.64 -5.25 -1.56
CA PHE A 197 8.00 -3.83 -1.56
C PHE A 197 7.39 -3.15 -2.78
N ALA A 198 7.01 -1.88 -2.66
CA ALA A 198 6.71 -1.07 -3.84
C ALA A 198 8.03 -0.70 -4.54
N ARG A 199 8.08 -0.82 -5.87
CA ARG A 199 9.25 -0.43 -6.65
C ARG A 199 9.60 1.04 -6.40
N ASN A 200 10.89 1.32 -6.20
CA ASN A 200 11.43 2.66 -5.86
C ASN A 200 10.97 3.22 -4.50
N SER A 201 10.43 2.39 -3.60
CA SER A 201 10.17 2.79 -2.22
C SER A 201 11.38 2.45 -1.35
N GLU A 202 11.92 3.44 -0.63
CA GLU A 202 12.97 3.25 0.38
C GLU A 202 12.38 2.98 1.79
N GLY A 203 11.16 2.44 1.84
CA GLY A 203 10.40 2.18 3.07
C GLY A 203 10.47 0.73 3.57
N PRO A 204 9.79 0.41 4.68
CA PRO A 204 9.59 -0.96 5.12
C PRO A 204 8.82 -1.78 4.07
N ALA A 205 8.89 -3.11 4.17
CA ALA A 205 8.06 -4.00 3.37
C ALA A 205 6.57 -3.61 3.54
N LEU A 206 5.82 -3.65 2.44
CA LEU A 206 4.38 -3.45 2.43
C LEU A 206 3.68 -4.54 3.26
N ALA A 207 4.12 -5.78 3.10
CA ALA A 207 3.59 -6.95 3.80
C ALA A 207 4.62 -8.09 3.81
N THR A 208 4.43 -9.03 4.74
CA THR A 208 5.26 -10.22 4.90
C THR A 208 4.37 -11.44 5.10
N VAL A 209 4.76 -12.59 4.54
CA VAL A 209 4.12 -13.88 4.76
C VAL A 209 5.16 -14.96 5.06
N THR A 210 4.79 -15.93 5.88
CA THR A 210 5.66 -17.06 6.23
C THR A 210 5.14 -18.36 5.62
N ILE A 211 6.02 -19.14 4.98
CA ILE A 211 5.72 -20.45 4.40
C ILE A 211 6.58 -21.51 5.05
N ALA A 212 5.96 -22.60 5.53
CA ALA A 212 6.66 -23.74 6.10
C ALA A 212 6.87 -24.83 5.04
N VAL A 213 8.10 -25.32 4.90
CA VAL A 213 8.46 -26.35 3.91
C VAL A 213 9.04 -27.57 4.62
N SER A 214 8.42 -28.72 4.39
CA SER A 214 8.78 -30.00 4.99
C SER A 214 9.34 -30.97 3.95
N ALA A 215 10.10 -31.98 4.41
CA ALA A 215 10.66 -32.99 3.52
C ALA A 215 9.54 -33.82 2.86
N ALA A 216 9.74 -34.22 1.61
CA ALA A 216 8.86 -35.20 0.99
C ALA A 216 8.95 -36.52 1.77
N THR A 217 7.81 -37.11 2.11
CA THR A 217 7.78 -38.43 2.74
C THR A 217 8.08 -39.49 1.69
N THR A 218 9.25 -40.15 1.76
CA THR A 218 9.49 -41.36 0.98
C THR A 218 8.50 -42.43 1.46
N PRO A 219 7.69 -43.05 0.59
CA PRO A 219 6.85 -44.15 1.02
C PRO A 219 7.75 -45.29 1.50
N THR A 220 7.64 -45.64 2.78
CA THR A 220 8.30 -46.82 3.34
C THR A 220 7.77 -48.03 2.59
N GLN A 221 8.56 -48.60 1.67
CA GLN A 221 8.21 -49.88 1.09
C GLN A 221 8.17 -50.91 2.20
N SER A 222 7.02 -51.56 2.38
CA SER A 222 6.88 -52.69 3.28
C SER A 222 7.93 -53.74 2.88
N PRO A 223 8.77 -54.24 3.82
CA PRO A 223 9.83 -55.17 3.47
C PRO A 223 9.23 -56.38 2.76
N ARG A 224 9.67 -56.61 1.51
CA ARG A 224 9.29 -57.81 0.76
C ARG A 224 9.71 -59.03 1.57
N PRO A 225 8.82 -59.97 1.91
CA PRO A 225 9.21 -61.15 2.67
C PRO A 225 10.33 -61.89 1.95
N LEU A 226 11.39 -62.19 2.70
CA LEU A 226 12.53 -62.98 2.24
C LEU A 226 12.00 -64.37 1.83
N PRO A 227 12.38 -64.93 0.66
CA PRO A 227 11.98 -66.29 0.33
C PRO A 227 12.52 -67.25 1.39
N SER A 228 11.62 -67.99 2.05
CA SER A 228 12.00 -69.07 2.95
C SER A 228 12.77 -70.12 2.18
N VAL A 229 14.07 -70.25 2.47
CA VAL A 229 14.86 -71.39 2.00
C VAL A 229 14.45 -72.60 2.84
N LEU A 230 13.75 -73.54 2.20
CA LEU A 230 13.47 -74.85 2.76
C LEU A 230 14.81 -75.60 2.91
N PRO A 231 15.13 -76.21 4.07
CA PRO A 231 16.32 -77.06 4.16
C PRO A 231 16.12 -78.30 3.28
N ALA A 232 17.00 -78.50 2.30
CA ALA A 232 17.05 -79.71 1.51
C ALA A 232 17.63 -80.85 2.37
N THR A 233 16.78 -81.82 2.70
CA THR A 233 17.18 -83.06 3.37
C THR A 233 17.76 -84.03 2.35
N GLY A 234 19.08 -84.23 2.43
CA GLY A 234 19.84 -85.46 2.12
C GLY A 234 19.71 -86.11 0.74
N ALA A 235 20.82 -86.20 0.00
CA ALA A 235 21.46 -87.48 -0.34
C ALA A 235 22.79 -87.25 -1.08
N ASP A 236 23.63 -88.26 -0.90
CA ASP A 236 25.07 -88.41 -1.14
C ASP A 236 25.60 -88.30 -2.59
N GLU A 237 26.93 -88.23 -2.66
CA GLU A 237 27.84 -88.66 -3.75
C GLU A 237 28.39 -87.63 -4.78
N THR A 238 29.66 -87.29 -4.52
CA THR A 238 30.84 -87.22 -5.42
C THR A 238 30.92 -86.29 -6.67
N SER A 239 32.01 -85.50 -6.63
CA SER A 239 32.86 -84.99 -7.73
C SER A 239 32.50 -83.66 -8.40
N GLY A 240 33.39 -82.68 -8.24
CA GLY A 240 33.43 -81.48 -9.10
C GLY A 240 34.30 -80.34 -8.56
N LEU A 241 35.61 -80.42 -8.78
CA LEU A 241 36.58 -79.33 -8.62
C LEU A 241 36.27 -78.13 -9.54
N ALA A 242 36.20 -76.91 -8.99
CA ALA A 242 36.57 -75.63 -9.64
C ALA A 242 36.63 -74.51 -8.57
N LEU A 243 37.79 -74.26 -7.97
CA LEU A 243 38.72 -73.14 -8.24
C LEU A 243 38.17 -71.69 -8.16
N LEU A 244 38.67 -70.99 -7.13
CA LEU A 244 39.21 -69.61 -7.09
C LEU A 244 38.31 -68.35 -7.06
N GLY A 245 38.59 -67.53 -6.04
CA GLY A 245 38.41 -66.07 -5.96
C GLY A 245 37.33 -65.65 -4.95
N GLY A 246 37.58 -65.10 -3.76
CA GLY A 246 38.70 -64.30 -3.25
C GLY A 246 38.28 -62.82 -3.13
N GLY A 247 38.25 -62.26 -1.92
CA GLY A 247 38.19 -60.80 -1.67
C GLY A 247 36.91 -60.30 -0.99
N VAL A 248 36.77 -60.39 0.34
CA VAL A 248 37.15 -59.35 1.32
C VAL A 248 36.20 -58.14 1.35
N LEU A 249 35.33 -58.15 2.37
CA LEU A 249 34.66 -56.99 2.96
C LEU A 249 35.68 -55.98 3.48
N ILE A 250 35.65 -54.74 2.99
CA ILE A 250 36.33 -53.60 3.64
C ILE A 250 35.26 -52.59 4.06
N ALA A 251 35.06 -52.50 5.37
CA ALA A 251 34.34 -51.43 6.04
C ALA A 251 35.19 -50.15 5.98
N GLY A 252 34.74 -49.14 5.23
CA GLY A 252 35.34 -47.82 5.17
C GLY A 252 34.77 -46.89 6.25
N LEU A 253 35.31 -46.97 7.46
CA LEU A 253 35.21 -45.92 8.47
C LEU A 253 36.31 -44.89 8.17
N GLY A 254 35.93 -43.66 7.80
CA GLY A 254 36.87 -42.60 7.42
C GLY A 254 36.46 -41.24 7.97
N LEU A 255 36.59 -41.07 9.29
CA LEU A 255 36.57 -39.79 9.97
C LEU A 255 37.85 -39.03 9.61
N VAL A 256 37.75 -37.92 8.89
CA VAL A 256 38.86 -36.98 8.67
C VAL A 256 38.48 -35.63 9.28
N LEU A 257 38.99 -35.39 10.48
CA LEU A 257 39.14 -34.07 11.09
C LEU A 257 40.34 -33.38 10.43
N VAL A 258 40.11 -32.28 9.73
CA VAL A 258 41.16 -31.29 9.43
C VAL A 258 40.69 -29.93 9.93
N ALA A 259 41.28 -29.53 11.05
CA ALA A 259 41.31 -28.14 11.48
C ALA A 259 42.42 -27.42 10.71
N ALA A 260 42.10 -26.31 10.04
CA ALA A 260 43.08 -25.31 9.65
C ALA A 260 42.43 -23.92 9.66
N SER A 261 42.75 -23.18 10.72
CA SER A 261 42.58 -21.75 10.92
C SER A 261 43.20 -20.92 9.79
N VAL A 262 42.46 -19.94 9.25
CA VAL A 262 43.06 -18.76 8.62
C VAL A 262 42.35 -17.49 9.11
N THR A 263 43.08 -16.79 9.96
CA THR A 263 42.84 -15.44 10.46
C THR A 263 43.43 -14.44 9.46
N ARG A 264 42.61 -13.57 8.83
CA ARG A 264 43.02 -12.25 8.26
C ARG A 264 41.83 -11.62 7.53
N ALA A 265 41.52 -10.32 7.57
CA ALA A 265 41.85 -9.20 8.45
C ALA A 265 40.85 -8.08 8.11
N ARG A 266 40.45 -7.30 9.13
CA ARG A 266 39.81 -5.99 8.96
C ARG A 266 40.72 -5.05 8.15
N ARG A 267 40.15 -4.31 7.20
CA ARG A 267 40.60 -2.96 6.83
C ARG A 267 39.41 -2.08 6.44
N SER A 268 39.43 -0.90 7.09
CA SER A 268 38.65 0.35 6.95
C SER A 268 37.14 0.24 6.82
#